data_AF-A0A2V9PNU4-F1
#
_entry.id   AF-A0A2V9PNU4-F1
#
_cell.length_a   1.000
_cell.length_b   1.000
_cell.length_c   1.000
_cell.angle_alpha   90.00
_cell.angle_beta   90.00
_cell.angle_gamma   90.00
#
_symmetry.space_group_name_H-M   'P 1'
#
loop_
_entity.id
_entity.type
_entity.pdbx_description
1 polymer ?
#
loop_
_entity_poly.entity_id
_entity_poly.type
_entity_poly.pdbx_seq_one_letter_code
_entity_poly.pdbx_strand_id
1 'polypeptide(L)'
;MLICERKDWRTERLLDRKQELRRLLARACAPLKYTEYIDGCGMALFQRVCELDLEGIVAKQKSAPYVTEREHSTWFKILNREYSQKDGREELFERERHSEPVPGWHACVLACEALSE
;
A
#
# COMPACT_ATOMS: atom_id res chain seq x y z
N MET A 1 2.98 9.90 0.71
CA MET A 1 3.88 10.69 -0.13
C MET A 1 5.27 10.67 0.46
N LEU A 2 6.31 10.55 -0.36
CA LEU A 2 7.71 10.49 0.07
C LEU A 2 8.55 11.61 -0.54
N ILE A 3 8.33 11.92 -1.83
CA ILE A 3 9.02 13.02 -2.54
C ILE A 3 7.96 13.83 -3.29
N CYS A 4 8.06 15.15 -3.26
CA CYS A 4 7.22 16.08 -4.04
C CYS A 4 7.97 17.39 -4.29
N GLU A 5 7.96 17.90 -5.52
CA GLU A 5 8.59 19.19 -5.90
C GLU A 5 10.02 19.34 -5.38
N ARG A 6 10.85 18.29 -5.52
CA ARG A 6 12.25 18.21 -5.03
C ARG A 6 12.41 18.23 -3.50
N LYS A 7 11.33 18.28 -2.72
CA LYS A 7 11.36 18.09 -1.27
C LYS A 7 11.24 16.60 -0.92
N ASP A 8 12.13 16.12 -0.06
CA ASP A 8 12.00 14.84 0.63
C ASP A 8 11.13 15.02 1.88
N TRP A 9 10.09 14.19 1.99
CA TRP A 9 9.14 14.20 3.09
C TRP A 9 9.33 13.02 4.03
N ARG A 10 10.30 12.14 3.83
CA ARG A 10 10.47 10.92 4.64
C ARG A 10 10.66 11.23 6.13
N THR A 11 11.28 12.35 6.47
CA THR A 11 11.46 12.78 7.87
C THR A 11 10.21 13.41 8.49
N GLU A 12 9.20 13.74 7.68
CA GLU A 12 7.98 14.42 8.10
C GLU A 12 6.97 13.43 8.71
N ARG A 13 6.11 13.94 9.59
CA ARG A 13 5.08 13.14 10.27
C ARG A 13 4.13 12.52 9.24
N LEU A 14 3.64 11.31 9.52
CA LEU A 14 2.69 10.61 8.64
C LEU A 14 1.44 11.45 8.32
N LEU A 15 0.90 12.18 9.30
CA LEU A 15 -0.27 13.04 9.07
C LEU A 15 0.01 14.17 8.09
N ASP A 16 1.15 14.85 8.23
CA ASP A 16 1.52 15.96 7.34
C ASP A 16 1.70 15.44 5.91
N ARG A 17 2.36 14.29 5.75
CA ARG A 17 2.50 13.60 4.46
C ARG A 17 1.16 13.20 3.84
N LYS A 18 0.17 12.81 4.66
CA LYS A 18 -1.18 12.43 4.20
C LYS A 18 -1.99 13.65 3.79
N GLN A 19 -1.87 14.75 4.52
CA GLN A 19 -2.53 16.01 4.20
C GLN A 19 -2.02 16.56 2.88
N GLU A 20 -0.71 16.57 2.69
CA GLU A 20 -0.10 17.04 1.45
C GLU A 20 -0.45 16.14 0.27
N LEU A 21 -0.43 14.81 0.45
CA LEU A 21 -0.92 13.88 -0.57
C LEU A 21 -2.38 14.15 -0.95
N ARG A 22 -3.25 14.42 0.03
CA ARG A 22 -4.66 14.75 -0.23
C ARG A 22 -4.79 16.06 -1.01
N ARG A 23 -3.99 17.08 -0.68
CA ARG A 23 -3.94 18.36 -1.41
C ARG A 23 -3.57 18.15 -2.88
N LEU A 24 -2.54 17.35 -3.15
CA LEU A 24 -2.09 17.05 -4.51
C LEU A 24 -3.16 16.26 -5.30
N LEU A 25 -3.78 15.28 -4.65
CA LEU A 25 -4.80 14.44 -5.28
C LEU A 25 -6.18 15.12 -5.39
N ALA A 26 -6.41 16.25 -4.73
CA ALA A 26 -7.67 17.00 -4.84
C ALA A 26 -7.99 17.44 -6.29
N ARG A 27 -6.95 17.57 -7.12
CA ARG A 27 -7.06 17.92 -8.55
C ARG A 27 -6.82 16.72 -9.48
N ALA A 28 -6.54 15.54 -8.91
CA ALA A 28 -6.31 14.33 -9.68
C ALA A 28 -7.64 13.70 -10.08
N CYS A 29 -7.76 13.34 -11.36
CA CYS A 29 -8.86 12.52 -11.86
C CYS A 29 -8.50 11.02 -11.80
N ALA A 30 -9.45 10.17 -12.14
CA ALA A 30 -9.23 8.73 -12.29
C ALA A 30 -7.96 8.44 -13.13
N PRO A 31 -7.18 7.39 -12.79
CA PRO A 31 -7.54 6.25 -11.94
C PRO A 31 -7.16 6.39 -10.46
N LEU A 32 -6.58 7.52 -10.03
CA LEU A 32 -6.05 7.66 -8.67
C LEU A 32 -7.16 7.87 -7.64
N LYS A 33 -7.12 7.09 -6.55
CA LYS A 33 -8.02 7.24 -5.39
C LYS A 33 -7.20 7.43 -4.11
N TYR A 34 -7.62 8.38 -3.29
CA TYR A 34 -7.06 8.55 -1.95
C TYR A 34 -7.69 7.53 -0.99
N THR A 35 -6.87 6.73 -0.31
CA THR A 35 -7.35 5.81 0.74
C THR A 35 -7.50 6.55 2.06
N GLU A 36 -8.73 6.63 2.54
CA GLU A 36 -9.06 7.16 3.86
C GLU A 36 -8.47 6.33 4.99
N TYR A 37 -8.41 6.92 6.19
CA TYR A 37 -7.97 6.23 7.39
C TYR A 37 -8.89 6.55 8.56
N ILE A 38 -8.98 5.61 9.50
CA ILE A 38 -9.70 5.80 10.75
C ILE A 38 -8.70 6.17 11.83
N ASP A 39 -9.03 7.23 12.56
CA ASP A 39 -8.29 7.62 13.76
C ASP A 39 -8.92 6.96 14.99
N GLY A 40 -8.15 6.14 15.69
CA GLY A 40 -8.65 5.32 16.79
C GLY A 40 -9.53 4.17 16.31
N CYS A 41 -10.26 3.55 17.24
CA CYS A 41 -11.22 2.47 16.96
C CYS A 41 -10.63 1.26 16.20
N GLY A 42 -9.32 0.98 16.33
CA GLY A 42 -8.65 -0.06 15.56
C GLY A 42 -9.25 -1.46 15.74
N MET A 43 -9.72 -1.79 16.94
CA MET A 43 -10.40 -3.07 17.21
C MET A 43 -11.72 -3.20 16.44
N ALA A 44 -12.56 -2.16 16.47
CA ALA A 44 -13.84 -2.16 15.75
C ALA A 44 -13.63 -2.21 14.23
N LEU A 45 -12.64 -1.47 13.71
CA LEU A 45 -12.25 -1.56 12.30
C LEU A 45 -11.76 -2.98 11.96
N PHE A 46 -10.89 -3.57 12.78
CA PHE A 46 -10.39 -4.93 12.54
C PHE A 46 -11.51 -5.96 12.54
N GLN A 47 -12.46 -5.86 13.48
CA GLN A 47 -13.64 -6.73 13.50
C GLN A 47 -14.43 -6.62 12.19
N ARG A 48 -14.70 -5.41 11.70
CA ARG A 48 -15.38 -5.22 10.40
C ARG A 48 -14.59 -5.76 9.22
N VAL A 49 -13.26 -5.62 9.24
CA VAL A 49 -12.37 -6.19 8.22
C VAL A 49 -12.47 -7.72 8.20
N CYS A 50 -12.54 -8.37 9.35
CA CYS A 50 -12.75 -9.81 9.43
C CYS A 50 -14.13 -10.23 8.92
N GLU A 51 -15.19 -9.53 9.32
CA GLU A 51 -16.58 -9.79 8.87
C GLU A 51 -16.75 -9.65 7.36
N LEU A 52 -15.97 -8.78 6.72
CA LEU A 52 -15.97 -8.54 5.28
C LEU A 52 -14.98 -9.44 4.51
N ASP A 53 -14.33 -10.39 5.19
CA ASP A 53 -13.32 -11.28 4.61
C ASP A 53 -12.20 -10.50 3.88
N LEU A 54 -11.64 -9.50 4.56
CA LEU A 54 -10.50 -8.72 4.07
C LEU A 54 -9.20 -9.17 4.73
N GLU A 55 -8.06 -8.93 4.06
CA GLU A 55 -6.72 -9.41 4.46
C GLU A 55 -6.31 -8.98 5.88
N GLY A 56 -6.71 -7.77 6.29
CA GLY A 56 -6.34 -7.21 7.58
C GLY A 56 -6.24 -5.69 7.56
N ILE A 57 -5.57 -5.14 8.56
CA ILE A 57 -5.31 -3.69 8.69
C ILE A 57 -3.82 -3.40 8.82
N VAL A 58 -3.45 -2.15 8.55
CA VAL A 58 -2.11 -1.63 8.83
C VAL A 58 -2.22 -0.46 9.79
N ALA A 59 -1.76 -0.65 11.02
CA ALA A 59 -1.64 0.41 12.00
C ALA A 59 -0.32 1.16 11.76
N LYS A 60 -0.37 2.50 11.77
CA LYS A 60 0.80 3.36 11.55
C LYS A 60 0.78 4.49 12.57
N GLN A 61 1.90 4.75 13.22
CA GLN A 61 2.00 5.87 14.17
C GLN A 61 1.91 7.21 13.44
N LYS A 62 1.00 8.07 13.88
CA LYS A 62 0.66 9.38 13.25
C LYS A 62 1.85 10.34 13.14
N SER A 63 2.67 10.38 14.18
CA SER A 63 3.81 11.29 14.31
C SER A 63 5.09 10.72 13.73
N ALA A 64 5.11 9.46 13.29
CA ALA A 64 6.34 8.82 12.89
C ALA A 64 6.81 9.24 11.48
N PRO A 65 8.13 9.38 11.28
CA PRO A 65 8.71 9.49 9.95
C PRO A 65 8.51 8.19 9.14
N TYR A 66 8.82 8.24 7.85
CA TYR A 66 8.98 7.05 7.04
C TYR A 66 10.38 6.48 7.25
N VAL A 67 10.44 5.22 7.68
CA VAL A 67 11.68 4.50 7.94
C VAL A 67 11.69 3.24 7.09
N THR A 68 12.80 2.99 6.38
CA THR A 68 12.98 1.83 5.51
C THR A 68 13.34 0.58 6.28
N GLU A 69 14.10 0.73 7.37
CA GLU A 69 14.54 -0.37 8.22
C GLU A 69 13.34 -0.92 9.00
N ARG A 70 13.13 -2.24 8.93
CA ARG A 70 11.94 -2.90 9.48
C ARG A 70 11.90 -2.80 10.99
N GLU A 71 13.04 -2.97 11.63
CA GLU A 71 13.27 -2.93 13.08
C GLU A 71 12.93 -1.56 13.70
N HIS A 72 13.01 -0.50 12.89
CA HIS A 72 12.72 0.88 13.31
C HIS A 72 11.35 1.36 12.82
N SER A 73 10.64 0.53 12.04
CA SER A 73 9.33 0.86 11.51
C SER A 73 8.28 0.82 12.61
N THR A 74 7.41 1.82 12.60
CA THR A 74 6.26 1.94 13.51
C THR A 74 4.97 1.45 12.85
N TRP A 75 5.11 0.61 11.82
CA TRP A 75 4.00 0.04 11.06
C TRP A 75 3.76 -1.39 11.50
N PHE A 76 2.53 -1.67 11.89
CA PHE A 76 2.10 -3.00 12.29
C PHE A 76 1.06 -3.50 11.29
N LYS A 77 1.37 -4.60 10.60
CA LYS A 77 0.41 -5.33 9.79
C LYS A 77 -0.30 -6.34 10.70
N ILE A 78 -1.62 -6.21 10.81
CA ILE A 78 -2.46 -7.06 11.64
C ILE A 78 -3.37 -7.82 10.69
N LEU A 79 -3.11 -9.12 10.55
CA LEU A 79 -3.74 -9.97 9.55
C LEU A 79 -4.99 -10.64 10.11
N ASN A 80 -6.05 -10.69 9.30
CA ASN A 80 -7.16 -11.60 9.51
C ASN A 80 -6.69 -13.02 9.19
N ARG A 81 -6.68 -13.90 10.20
CA ARG A 81 -6.25 -15.29 10.02
C ARG A 81 -7.23 -16.11 9.18
N GLU A 82 -8.48 -15.71 9.13
CA GLU A 82 -9.53 -16.42 8.39
C GLU A 82 -9.75 -15.84 6.98
N TYR A 83 -8.88 -14.93 6.52
CA TYR A 83 -9.00 -14.32 5.19
C TYR A 83 -8.95 -15.39 4.09
N SER A 84 -10.06 -15.60 3.38
CA SER A 84 -10.24 -16.75 2.49
C SER A 84 -9.30 -16.74 1.27
N GLN A 85 -8.98 -15.55 0.75
CA GLN A 85 -8.15 -15.44 -0.46
C GLN A 85 -6.64 -15.53 -0.20
N LYS A 86 -6.22 -15.81 1.03
CA LYS A 86 -4.81 -16.09 1.33
C LYS A 86 -4.42 -17.51 0.90
N ASP A 87 -5.35 -18.45 0.98
CA ASP A 87 -5.09 -19.87 0.76
C ASP A 87 -4.88 -20.12 -0.74
N GLY A 88 -3.76 -20.73 -1.13
CA GLY A 88 -3.39 -20.94 -2.53
C GLY A 88 -2.84 -19.69 -3.23
N ARG A 89 -2.66 -18.57 -2.52
CA ARG A 89 -2.06 -17.35 -3.11
C ARG A 89 -0.59 -17.56 -3.43
N GLU A 90 0.11 -18.36 -2.64
CA GLU A 90 1.47 -18.82 -2.86
C GLU A 90 1.64 -19.49 -4.23
N GLU A 91 0.65 -20.28 -4.67
CA GLU A 91 0.69 -20.95 -5.97
C GLU A 91 0.71 -19.95 -7.13
N LEU A 92 0.10 -18.76 -6.99
CA LEU A 92 0.18 -17.69 -7.99
C LEU A 92 1.60 -17.15 -8.15
N PHE A 93 2.40 -17.16 -7.08
CA PHE A 93 3.80 -16.71 -7.11
C PHE A 93 4.76 -17.81 -7.55
N GLU A 94 4.34 -19.07 -7.46
CA GLU A 94 5.11 -20.25 -7.92
C GLU A 94 4.86 -20.58 -9.40
N ARG A 95 3.74 -20.14 -9.98
CA ARG A 95 3.47 -20.26 -11.42
C ARG A 95 4.55 -19.55 -12.24
N GLU A 96 5.01 -20.21 -13.30
CA GLU A 96 5.93 -19.60 -14.26
C GLU A 96 5.26 -18.36 -14.88
N ARG A 97 5.70 -17.17 -14.44
CA ARG A 97 5.20 -15.86 -14.90
C ARG A 97 5.26 -15.66 -16.42
N HIS A 98 6.00 -16.49 -17.15
CA HIS A 98 6.14 -16.46 -18.61
C HIS A 98 5.07 -17.28 -19.36
N SER A 99 4.26 -18.07 -18.65
CA SER A 99 3.24 -18.97 -19.23
C SER A 99 1.81 -18.44 -19.06
N GLU A 100 1.64 -17.24 -18.49
CA GLU A 100 0.32 -16.65 -18.31
C GLU A 100 -0.26 -16.12 -19.64
N PRO A 101 -1.54 -16.42 -19.95
CA PRO A 101 -2.20 -15.98 -21.19
C PRO A 101 -2.56 -14.49 -21.19
N VAL A 102 -2.42 -13.80 -20.06
CA VAL A 102 -2.61 -12.35 -19.92
C VAL A 102 -1.25 -11.67 -19.78
N PRO A 103 -1.04 -10.47 -20.37
CA PRO A 103 0.20 -9.73 -20.19
C PRO A 103 0.33 -9.36 -18.71
N GLY A 104 1.09 -10.14 -17.96
CA GLY A 104 1.39 -9.87 -16.57
C GLY A 104 2.28 -8.63 -16.43
N TRP A 105 2.76 -8.39 -15.20
CA TRP A 105 3.67 -7.30 -14.84
C TRP A 105 4.95 -7.21 -15.69
N HIS A 106 5.28 -8.27 -16.46
CA HIS A 106 6.32 -8.27 -17.49
C HIS A 106 6.11 -7.20 -18.56
N ALA A 107 4.87 -6.86 -18.91
CA ALA A 107 4.59 -5.79 -19.88
C ALA A 107 5.06 -4.42 -19.36
N CYS A 108 4.96 -4.16 -18.05
CA CYS A 108 5.51 -2.95 -17.45
C CYS A 108 7.05 -2.96 -17.43
N VAL A 109 7.68 -4.12 -17.19
CA VAL A 109 9.15 -4.24 -17.22
C VAL A 109 9.67 -4.00 -18.65
N LEU A 110 9.08 -4.68 -19.64
CA LEU A 110 9.40 -4.50 -21.06
C LEU A 110 9.10 -3.07 -21.54
N ALA A 111 8.00 -2.46 -21.09
CA ALA A 111 7.69 -1.07 -21.40
C ALA A 111 8.69 -0.09 -20.76
N CYS A 112 9.15 -0.35 -19.54
CA CYS A 112 10.18 0.47 -18.89
C CYS A 112 11.55 0.32 -19.55
N GLU A 113 11.91 -0.89 -20.00
CA GLU A 113 13.13 -1.15 -20.78
C GLU A 113 13.08 -0.42 -22.14
N ALA A 114 11.96 -0.49 -22.85
CA ALA A 114 11.76 0.21 -24.13
C ALA A 114 11.72 1.75 -24.01
N LEU A 115 11.53 2.29 -22.81
CA LEU A 115 11.61 3.73 -22.53
C LEU A 115 13.01 4.20 -22.10
N SER A 116 13.97 3.26 -22.00
CA SER A 116 15.36 3.53 -21.63
C SER A 116 16.33 3.50 -22.83
N GLU A 117 15.79 3.32 -24.05
CA GLU A 117 16.47 3.56 -25.34
C GLU A 117 16.04 4.92 -25.93
#